data_AF-A0A970VDB9-F1
#
_entry.id   AF-A0A970VDB9-F1
#
_cell.length_a   1.000
_cell.length_b   1.000
_cell.length_c   1.000
_cell.angle_alpha   90.00
_cell.angle_beta   90.00
_cell.angle_gamma   90.00
#
_symmetry.space_group_name_H-M   'P 1'
#
loop_
_entity.id
_entity.type
_entity.pdbx_description
1 polymer ?
#
loop_
_entity_poly.entity_id
_entity_poly.type
_entity_poly.pdbx_seq_one_letter_code
_entity_poly.pdbx_strand_id
1 'polypeptide(L)'
;MKTPLGKLLLMIENNDLDVNAALITKPESVVYYSGYTGGNAILFIHLLVRYIIIMDGTPVEPDEGQYPDFKVVRLKDAEIKAFLCQLCSKLGIHRIWFEEEHLENYTMLEKSLKSVQFIPAGGMISQTPLKTPGMVE
;
A
#
# COMPACT_ATOMS: atom_id res chain seq x y z
N MET A 1 12.91 1.15 18.44
CA MET A 1 12.87 0.18 17.31
C MET A 1 12.20 0.86 16.13
N LYS A 2 12.76 0.80 14.92
CA LYS A 2 12.09 1.35 13.72
C LYS A 2 10.94 0.40 13.34
N THR A 3 9.71 0.90 13.35
CA THR A 3 8.50 0.15 12.94
C THR A 3 8.62 -0.28 11.46
N PRO A 4 7.92 -1.35 11.04
CA PRO A 4 7.83 -1.74 9.63
C PRO A 4 7.53 -0.57 8.68
N LEU A 5 6.53 0.24 9.05
CA LEU A 5 6.15 1.46 8.33
C LEU A 5 7.31 2.46 8.25
N GLY A 6 8.01 2.71 9.36
CA GLY A 6 9.14 3.63 9.39
C GLY A 6 10.30 3.19 8.49
N LYS A 7 10.53 1.88 8.33
CA LYS A 7 11.52 1.37 7.38
C LYS A 7 11.10 1.62 5.94
N LEU A 8 9.84 1.36 5.59
CA LEU A 8 9.33 1.59 4.24
C LEU A 8 9.36 3.07 3.87
N LEU A 9 9.02 3.97 4.79
CA LEU A 9 9.10 5.42 4.55
C LEU A 9 10.54 5.88 4.28
N LEU A 10 11.52 5.38 5.05
CA LEU A 10 12.93 5.68 4.78
C LEU A 10 13.40 5.16 3.42
N MET A 11 12.90 4.00 2.98
CA MET A 11 13.18 3.46 1.66
C MET A 11 12.56 4.32 0.56
N ILE A 12 11.31 4.75 0.70
CA ILE A 12 10.67 5.69 -0.24
C ILE A 12 11.44 7.02 -0.30
N GLU A 13 11.95 7.51 0.82
CA GLU A 13 12.73 8.75 0.85
C GLU A 13 14.14 8.59 0.25
N ASN A 14 14.79 7.45 0.45
CA ASN A 14 16.20 7.21 0.09
C ASN A 14 16.32 6.12 -1.00
N ASN A 15 15.66 6.30 -2.15
CA ASN A 15 15.77 5.36 -3.27
C ASN A 15 16.28 6.01 -4.55
N ASP A 16 17.07 5.26 -5.31
CA ASP A 16 17.61 5.66 -6.62
C ASP A 16 16.59 5.55 -7.77
N LEU A 17 15.43 4.92 -7.54
CA LEU A 17 14.40 4.73 -8.58
C LEU A 17 13.36 5.86 -8.60
N ASP A 18 13.52 6.91 -7.81
CA ASP A 18 12.58 8.04 -7.71
C ASP A 18 11.13 7.60 -7.42
N VAL A 19 10.96 6.52 -6.65
CA VAL A 19 9.63 6.11 -6.19
C VAL A 19 9.11 7.11 -5.17
N ASN A 20 7.87 7.53 -5.37
CA ASN A 20 7.23 8.55 -4.54
C ASN A 20 6.27 7.93 -3.52
N ALA A 21 5.68 6.77 -3.82
CA ALA A 21 4.74 6.09 -2.94
C ALA A 21 4.82 4.57 -3.07
N ALA A 22 4.25 3.86 -2.10
CA ALA A 22 4.07 2.42 -2.10
C ALA A 22 2.58 2.08 -2.09
N LEU A 23 2.21 1.06 -2.87
CA LEU A 23 0.90 0.47 -2.92
C LEU A 23 0.99 -1.00 -2.52
N ILE A 24 0.32 -1.33 -1.41
CA ILE A 24 0.40 -2.65 -0.78
C ILE A 24 -0.98 -3.28 -0.85
N THR A 25 -1.05 -4.44 -1.49
CA THR A 25 -2.32 -5.14 -1.73
C THR A 25 -2.32 -6.55 -1.15
N LYS A 26 -1.16 -7.08 -0.77
CA LYS A 26 -1.07 -8.41 -0.15
C LYS A 26 -1.60 -8.34 1.28
N PRO A 27 -2.58 -9.17 1.68
CA PRO A 27 -3.18 -9.10 3.02
C PRO A 27 -2.17 -9.19 4.16
N GLU A 28 -1.18 -10.07 4.05
CA GLU A 28 -0.11 -10.22 5.04
C GLU A 28 0.72 -8.93 5.22
N SER A 29 1.02 -8.26 4.11
CA SER A 29 1.75 -7.00 4.11
C SER A 29 0.90 -5.84 4.63
N VAL A 30 -0.40 -5.84 4.33
CA VAL A 30 -1.35 -4.88 4.92
C VAL A 30 -1.30 -4.96 6.44
N VAL A 31 -1.40 -6.16 7.01
CA VAL A 31 -1.28 -6.37 8.46
C VAL A 31 0.11 -5.94 8.95
N TYR A 32 1.18 -6.31 8.25
CA TYR A 32 2.55 -6.00 8.65
C TYR A 32 2.85 -4.50 8.75
N TYR A 33 2.36 -3.69 7.80
CA TYR A 33 2.65 -2.26 7.75
C TYR A 33 1.64 -1.38 8.49
N SER A 34 0.38 -1.81 8.59
CA SER A 34 -0.69 -0.99 9.20
C SER A 34 -1.27 -1.57 10.49
N GLY A 35 -1.07 -2.86 10.76
CA GLY A 35 -1.77 -3.58 11.83
C GLY A 35 -3.25 -3.85 11.53
N TYR A 36 -3.75 -3.51 10.34
CA TYR A 36 -5.14 -3.74 9.96
C TYR A 36 -5.40 -5.22 9.69
N THR A 37 -6.28 -5.83 10.49
CA THR A 37 -6.68 -7.24 10.39
C THR A 37 -8.13 -7.42 9.92
N GLY A 38 -8.80 -6.34 9.51
CA GLY A 38 -10.22 -6.33 9.21
C GLY A 38 -10.62 -7.03 7.91
N GLY A 39 -9.66 -7.42 7.05
CA GLY A 39 -9.92 -8.15 5.81
C GLY A 39 -9.31 -7.49 4.59
N ASN A 40 -10.06 -7.43 3.49
CA ASN A 40 -9.56 -6.99 2.20
C ASN A 40 -9.39 -5.46 2.14
N ALA A 41 -8.15 -5.00 2.09
CA ALA A 41 -7.80 -3.59 2.04
C ALA A 41 -6.54 -3.35 1.20
N ILE A 42 -6.41 -2.12 0.70
CA ILE A 42 -5.21 -1.62 0.05
C ILE A 42 -4.55 -0.60 0.98
N LEU A 43 -3.25 -0.70 1.20
CA LEU A 43 -2.49 0.41 1.78
C LEU A 43 -1.90 1.27 0.69
N PHE A 44 -2.05 2.57 0.87
CA PHE A 44 -1.33 3.57 0.11
C PHE A 44 -0.41 4.33 1.08
N ILE A 45 0.89 4.33 0.80
CA ILE A 45 1.89 4.92 1.69
C ILE A 45 2.70 5.93 0.90
N HIS A 46 2.62 7.19 1.32
CA HIS A 46 3.43 8.30 0.84
C HIS A 46 4.03 9.03 2.06
N LEU A 47 5.09 9.81 1.86
CA LEU A 47 5.74 10.54 2.97
C LEU A 47 4.77 11.50 3.67
N LEU A 48 3.93 12.18 2.90
CA LEU A 48 2.94 13.16 3.40
C LEU A 48 1.62 12.57 3.87
N VAL A 49 1.15 11.46 3.29
CA VAL A 49 -0.18 10.90 3.56
C VAL A 49 -0.17 9.38 3.45
N ARG A 50 -0.98 8.72 4.27
CA ARG A 50 -1.06 7.27 4.34
C ARG A 50 -2.52 6.87 4.49
N TYR A 51 -2.97 5.91 3.69
CA TYR A 51 -4.36 5.48 3.68
C TYR A 51 -4.47 3.96 3.86
N ILE A 52 -5.45 3.55 4.66
CA ILE A 52 -6.02 2.21 4.63
C ILE A 52 -7.31 2.33 3.83
N ILE A 53 -7.34 1.72 2.64
CA ILE A 53 -8.51 1.71 1.76
C ILE A 53 -9.22 0.38 1.94
N ILE A 54 -10.33 0.39 2.67
CA ILE A 54 -11.14 -0.79 2.92
C ILE A 54 -12.05 -1.02 1.72
N MET A 55 -11.95 -2.21 1.13
CA MET A 55 -12.81 -2.63 0.02
C MET A 55 -14.19 -3.05 0.53
N ASP A 56 -15.21 -2.83 -0.29
CA ASP A 56 -16.57 -3.27 -0.02
C ASP A 56 -16.65 -4.78 0.24
N GLY A 57 -17.51 -5.20 1.17
CA GLY A 57 -17.61 -6.58 1.65
C GLY A 57 -16.77 -6.92 2.90
N THR A 58 -15.97 -5.98 3.41
CA THR A 58 -15.26 -6.14 4.69
C THR A 58 -16.25 -6.06 5.87
N PRO A 59 -16.31 -7.07 6.77
CA PRO A 59 -17.26 -7.12 7.88
C PRO A 59 -16.83 -6.28 9.10
N VAL A 60 -15.56 -5.91 9.18
CA VAL A 60 -15.00 -5.16 10.32
C VAL A 60 -14.90 -3.69 9.95
N GLU A 61 -15.54 -2.84 10.74
CA GLU A 61 -15.35 -1.39 10.68
C GLU A 61 -14.28 -0.98 11.69
N PRO A 62 -13.29 -0.17 11.27
CA PRO A 62 -12.25 0.32 12.15
C PRO A 62 -12.83 1.39 13.09
N ASP A 63 -12.40 1.38 14.35
CA ASP A 63 -12.73 2.45 15.28
C ASP A 63 -11.96 3.74 14.90
N GLU A 64 -12.56 4.89 15.18
CA GLU A 64 -11.90 6.17 14.98
C GLU A 64 -10.60 6.24 15.82
N GLY A 65 -9.48 6.52 15.17
CA GLY A 65 -8.17 6.59 15.84
C GLY A 65 -7.48 5.24 16.08
N GLN A 66 -8.07 4.11 15.67
CA GLN A 66 -7.43 2.78 15.80
C GLN A 66 -6.11 2.69 15.03
N TYR A 67 -5.96 3.46 13.96
CA TYR A 67 -4.77 3.52 13.10
C TYR A 67 -4.24 4.95 13.01
N PRO A 68 -3.56 5.47 14.05
CA PRO A 68 -3.22 6.90 14.15
C PRO A 68 -2.28 7.39 13.03
N ASP A 69 -1.49 6.49 12.45
CA ASP A 69 -0.61 6.79 11.31
C ASP A 69 -1.33 6.80 9.95
N PHE A 70 -2.60 6.39 9.90
CA PHE A 70 -3.34 6.19 8.66
C PHE A 70 -4.69 6.88 8.65
N LYS A 71 -5.05 7.41 7.50
CA LYS A 71 -6.44 7.79 7.20
C LYS A 71 -7.17 6.57 6.69
N VAL A 72 -8.24 6.16 7.37
CA VAL A 72 -9.03 5.02 6.92
C VAL A 72 -10.21 5.49 6.09
N VAL A 73 -10.36 4.92 4.90
CA VAL A 73 -11.46 5.22 3.98
C VAL A 73 -12.07 3.93 3.47
N ARG A 74 -13.39 3.88 3.39
CA ARG A 74 -14.13 2.77 2.79
C ARG A 74 -14.57 3.19 1.39
N LEU A 75 -14.18 2.42 0.38
CA LEU A 75 -14.46 2.73 -1.02
C LEU A 75 -15.03 1.50 -1.71
N LYS A 76 -16.00 1.72 -2.60
CA LYS A 76 -16.42 0.68 -3.55
C LYS A 76 -15.33 0.48 -4.59
N ASP A 77 -15.28 -0.72 -5.18
CA ASP A 77 -14.31 -1.09 -6.22
C ASP A 77 -14.18 -0.02 -7.33
N ALA A 78 -15.33 0.47 -7.82
CA ALA A 78 -15.40 1.52 -8.84
C ALA A 78 -14.78 2.87 -8.40
N GLU A 79 -14.75 3.16 -7.10
CA GLU A 79 -14.26 4.43 -6.53
C GLU A 79 -12.77 4.39 -6.20
N ILE A 80 -12.22 3.20 -5.90
CA ILE A 80 -10.80 3.01 -5.54
C ILE A 80 -9.89 3.59 -6.62
N LYS A 81 -10.20 3.29 -7.88
CA LYS A 81 -9.47 3.81 -9.04
C LYS A 81 -9.46 5.34 -9.07
N ALA A 82 -10.63 5.95 -8.96
CA ALA A 82 -10.77 7.41 -9.06
C ALA A 82 -10.05 8.10 -7.90
N PHE A 83 -10.15 7.52 -6.70
CA PHE A 83 -9.48 7.99 -5.51
C PHE A 83 -7.96 7.96 -5.65
N LEU A 84 -7.39 6.81 -6.04
CA LEU A 84 -5.95 6.67 -6.27
C LEU A 84 -5.45 7.63 -7.36
N CYS A 85 -6.19 7.80 -8.45
CA CYS A 85 -5.83 8.73 -9.52
C CYS A 85 -5.78 10.18 -9.05
N GLN A 86 -6.80 10.62 -8.31
CA GLN A 86 -6.80 11.95 -7.70
C GLN A 86 -5.67 12.11 -6.70
N LEU A 87 -5.38 11.09 -5.90
CA LEU A 87 -4.32 11.13 -4.90
C LEU A 87 -2.94 11.26 -5.56
N CYS A 88 -2.67 10.48 -6.61
CA CYS A 88 -1.44 10.56 -7.38
C CYS A 88 -1.27 11.93 -8.02
N SER A 89 -2.34 12.44 -8.66
CA SER A 89 -2.31 13.77 -9.31
C SER A 89 -2.09 14.91 -8.31
N LYS A 90 -2.74 14.88 -7.14
CA LYS A 90 -2.60 15.91 -6.10
C LYS A 90 -1.22 15.92 -5.45
N LEU A 91 -0.60 14.75 -5.32
CA LEU A 91 0.71 14.59 -4.68
C LEU A 91 1.88 14.67 -5.67
N GLY A 92 1.61 14.78 -6.97
CA GLY A 92 2.67 14.77 -7.99
C GLY A 92 3.40 13.43 -8.06
N ILE A 93 2.68 12.32 -7.83
CA ILE A 93 3.28 10.98 -7.85
C ILE A 93 3.39 10.51 -9.29
N HIS A 94 4.61 10.17 -9.68
CA HIS A 94 4.94 9.66 -11.00
C HIS A 94 5.38 8.20 -10.96
N ARG A 95 5.87 7.72 -9.81
CA ARG A 95 6.33 6.34 -9.62
C ARG A 95 5.79 5.73 -8.33
N ILE A 96 5.12 4.60 -8.46
CA ILE A 96 4.56 3.85 -7.34
C ILE A 96 5.22 2.48 -7.27
N TRP A 97 5.72 2.16 -6.09
CA TRP A 97 6.17 0.83 -5.78
C TRP A 97 5.02 -0.13 -5.48
N PHE A 98 5.17 -1.32 -6.02
CA PHE A 98 4.31 -2.48 -6.10
C PHE A 98 4.65 -3.82 -5.44
N GLU A 99 3.70 -4.55 -4.86
CA GLU A 99 3.87 -6.00 -4.64
C GLU A 99 3.47 -6.82 -5.88
N GLU A 100 4.45 -7.28 -6.67
CA GLU A 100 4.19 -7.94 -7.96
C GLU A 100 3.50 -9.30 -7.86
N GLU A 101 3.66 -10.00 -6.74
CA GLU A 101 3.08 -11.32 -6.50
C GLU A 101 1.54 -11.32 -6.37
N HIS A 102 0.90 -10.14 -6.34
CA HIS A 102 -0.56 -10.00 -6.21
C HIS A 102 -1.19 -9.29 -7.43
N LEU A 103 -1.12 -9.96 -8.58
CA LEU A 103 -1.27 -9.40 -9.93
C LEU A 103 -2.71 -8.99 -10.34
N GLU A 104 -3.74 -9.52 -9.68
CA GLU A 104 -5.15 -9.30 -10.06
C GLU A 104 -5.58 -7.84 -9.82
N ASN A 105 -5.30 -7.33 -8.61
CA ASN A 105 -5.54 -5.93 -8.26
C ASN A 105 -4.60 -4.99 -9.03
N TYR A 106 -3.40 -5.45 -9.36
CA TYR A 106 -2.42 -4.67 -10.13
C TYR A 106 -2.91 -4.36 -11.55
N THR A 107 -3.41 -5.36 -12.28
CA THR A 107 -3.84 -5.20 -13.68
C THR A 107 -4.97 -4.17 -13.82
N MET A 108 -5.85 -4.09 -12.83
CA MET A 108 -6.92 -3.08 -12.77
C MET A 108 -6.37 -1.67 -12.60
N LEU A 109 -5.34 -1.51 -11.76
CA LEU A 109 -4.76 -0.23 -11.38
C LEU A 109 -3.80 0.31 -12.45
N GLU A 110 -2.95 -0.54 -13.03
CA GLU A 110 -2.01 -0.17 -14.09
C GLU A 110 -2.72 0.45 -15.31
N LYS A 111 -3.81 -0.20 -15.78
CA LYS A 111 -4.62 0.30 -16.90
C LYS A 111 -5.24 1.67 -16.64
N SER A 112 -5.36 2.04 -15.37
CA SER A 112 -6.14 3.16 -14.89
C SER A 112 -5.28 4.37 -14.54
N LEU A 113 -4.05 4.12 -14.09
CA LEU A 113 -3.08 5.12 -13.66
C LEU A 113 -2.02 5.31 -14.74
N LYS A 114 -2.45 5.63 -15.96
CA LYS A 114 -1.58 5.73 -17.15
C LYS A 114 -0.45 6.77 -17.05
N SER A 115 -0.60 7.75 -16.16
CA SER A 115 0.39 8.81 -15.91
C SER A 115 1.38 8.44 -14.79
N VAL A 116 1.22 7.27 -14.17
CA VAL A 116 2.05 6.77 -13.08
C VAL A 116 2.71 5.48 -13.52
N GLN A 117 4.03 5.42 -13.37
CA GLN A 117 4.79 4.21 -13.62
C GLN A 117 4.78 3.33 -12.36
N PHE A 118 4.41 2.08 -12.53
CA PHE A 118 4.48 1.10 -11.46
C PHE A 118 5.83 0.39 -11.47
N ILE A 119 6.46 0.34 -10.30
CA ILE A 119 7.77 -0.29 -10.08
C ILE A 119 7.54 -1.56 -9.26
N PRO A 120 7.74 -2.76 -9.84
CA PRO A 120 7.50 -4.01 -9.13
C PRO A 120 8.48 -4.25 -7.98
N ALA A 121 8.10 -5.11 -7.04
CA ALA A 121 8.88 -5.57 -5.89
C ALA A 121 10.32 -5.92 -6.25
N GLY A 122 10.53 -6.71 -7.31
CA GLY A 122 11.86 -7.10 -7.75
C GLY A 122 12.79 -5.95 -8.14
N GLY A 123 12.25 -4.77 -8.50
CA GLY A 123 13.03 -3.62 -8.95
C GLY A 123 13.63 -2.78 -7.82
N MET A 124 13.09 -2.84 -6.60
CA MET A 124 13.44 -1.92 -5.50
C MET A 124 13.40 -2.57 -4.11
N ILE A 125 12.55 -3.60 -4.00
CA ILE A 125 12.01 -4.35 -2.85
C ILE A 125 12.84 -5.52 -2.30
N SER A 126 14.01 -5.80 -2.86
CA SER A 126 14.68 -7.07 -2.60
C SER A 126 15.73 -6.97 -1.50
N GLN A 127 15.41 -6.49 -0.30
CA GLN A 127 16.24 -6.73 0.89
C GLN A 127 15.45 -6.91 2.18
N THR A 128 14.49 -7.84 2.19
CA THR A 128 14.47 -8.95 3.15
C THR A 128 13.41 -9.96 2.71
N PRO A 129 13.71 -11.26 2.59
CA PRO A 129 12.63 -12.24 2.63
C PRO A 129 11.90 -12.03 3.96
N LEU A 130 10.60 -11.75 3.91
CA LEU A 130 9.69 -11.98 5.03
C LEU A 130 9.79 -13.47 5.33
N LYS A 131 10.75 -13.86 6.18
CA LYS A 131 10.63 -15.11 6.93
C LYS A 131 9.36 -14.95 7.74
N THR A 132 8.31 -15.62 7.30
CA THR A 132 7.12 -15.94 8.08
C THR A 132 7.58 -16.33 9.48
N PRO A 133 7.28 -15.55 10.53
CA PRO A 133 7.48 -16.05 11.88
C PRO A 133 6.35 -17.03 12.17
N GLY A 134 6.65 -18.33 12.13
CA GLY A 134 5.87 -19.35 12.84
C GLY A 134 5.18 -20.40 11.99
N MET A 135 5.96 -21.37 11.50
CA MET A 135 5.58 -22.79 11.62
C MET A 135 6.82 -23.53 12.09
N VAL A 136 7.01 -23.57 13.42
CA VAL A 136 7.84 -24.57 14.07
C VAL A 136 6.95 -25.19 15.15
N GLU A 137 6.54 -26.43 14.89
CA GLU A 137 6.13 -27.37 15.94
C GLU A 137 7.37 -27.81 16.73
#